data_AF-A0A1H7NGK5-F1
#
_entry.id   AF-A0A1H7NGK5-F1
#
_cell.length_a   1.000
_cell.length_b   1.000
_cell.length_c   1.000
_cell.angle_alpha   90.00
_cell.angle_beta   90.00
_cell.angle_gamma   90.00
#
_symmetry.space_group_name_H-M   'P 1'
#
loop_
_entity.id
_entity.type
_entity.pdbx_description
1 polymer ?
#
loop_
_entity_poly.entity_id
_entity_poly.type
_entity_poly.pdbx_seq_one_letter_code
_entity_poly.pdbx_strand_id
1 'polypeptide(L)'
;MPAPTYLCRMADLPDGDSRGFDPEGSGQDSLFVVRQGGRLFGYRDQCPHYGDTPMAWRRHAYLNADGSRIVCAAHGALFQVEDGACVQGPCLGQSLTPVPVTINGDGEVHLMRASGRPRADEVEQRTRDLIQVAAELFIAQGYAHVSLRTIAAEARVAARTIYAKFGGKLGLFEAVIACERDRLLTNLDEQTPGKRALPDLLEDFCGRYLALVNTPRAIAIQRMVIAEAAQNPQLGRVFYDAGPGALRARLTGLFAHPQSQGAFRTGLSPEQLTNFLLSCLLGDSTQRLLRHPEPAQGNQSHTVQAALAAFFAVAGKTA
;
A
#
# COMPACT_ATOMS: atom_id res chain seq x y z
N MET A 1 16.67 6.94 -28.17
CA MET A 1 15.35 6.42 -27.73
C MET A 1 15.24 4.99 -28.24
N PRO A 2 14.78 4.01 -27.46
CA PRO A 2 14.64 2.64 -27.96
C PRO A 2 13.58 2.60 -29.07
N ALA A 3 13.82 1.79 -30.09
CA ALA A 3 12.95 1.67 -31.24
C ALA A 3 11.57 1.06 -30.86
N PRO A 4 10.48 1.47 -31.53
CA PRO A 4 9.19 0.78 -31.44
C PRO A 4 9.33 -0.69 -31.82
N THR A 5 8.52 -1.54 -31.20
CA THR A 5 8.55 -3.00 -31.43
C THR A 5 7.47 -3.37 -32.43
N TYR A 6 7.87 -3.93 -33.57
CA TYR A 6 6.94 -4.45 -34.57
C TYR A 6 6.06 -5.56 -33.98
N LEU A 7 4.74 -5.49 -34.23
CA LEU A 7 3.78 -6.52 -33.81
C LEU A 7 3.25 -7.34 -34.99
N CYS A 8 2.67 -6.68 -36.00
CA CYS A 8 2.13 -7.32 -37.21
C CYS A 8 1.85 -6.28 -38.31
N ARG A 9 1.43 -6.74 -39.49
CA ARG A 9 0.85 -5.86 -40.52
C ARG A 9 -0.63 -5.61 -40.22
N MET A 10 -1.16 -4.46 -40.63
CA MET A 10 -2.59 -4.15 -40.48
C MET A 10 -3.47 -5.18 -41.19
N ALA A 11 -3.00 -5.77 -42.29
CA ALA A 11 -3.71 -6.84 -42.99
C ALA A 11 -3.91 -8.11 -42.13
N ASP A 12 -3.06 -8.31 -41.12
CA ASP A 12 -3.12 -9.44 -40.19
C ASP A 12 -4.06 -9.17 -38.99
N LEU A 13 -4.64 -7.97 -38.91
CA LEU A 13 -5.62 -7.54 -37.91
C LEU A 13 -6.78 -6.78 -38.60
N PRO A 14 -7.75 -7.51 -39.18
CA PRO A 14 -8.93 -6.90 -39.82
C PRO A 14 -9.76 -6.03 -38.86
N ASP A 15 -10.63 -5.16 -39.39
CA ASP A 15 -11.58 -4.43 -38.55
C ASP A 15 -12.57 -5.40 -37.88
N GLY A 16 -12.86 -5.17 -36.60
CA GLY A 16 -13.71 -6.03 -35.79
C GLY A 16 -13.01 -7.27 -35.22
N ASP A 17 -11.68 -7.35 -35.31
CA ASP A 17 -10.90 -8.50 -34.84
C ASP A 17 -9.90 -8.12 -33.73
N SER A 18 -9.32 -9.14 -33.10
CA SER A 18 -8.30 -9.01 -32.06
C SER A 18 -7.12 -9.92 -32.28
N ARG A 19 -5.93 -9.53 -31.81
CA ARG A 19 -4.72 -10.35 -31.91
C ARG A 19 -3.84 -10.20 -30.68
N GLY A 20 -3.39 -11.34 -30.16
CA GLY A 20 -2.47 -11.45 -29.03
C GLY A 20 -1.01 -11.49 -29.49
N PHE A 21 -0.11 -10.96 -28.66
CA PHE A 21 1.31 -10.81 -28.96
C PHE A 21 2.19 -11.09 -27.73
N ASP A 22 3.35 -11.69 -28.00
CA ASP A 22 4.41 -11.95 -27.02
C ASP A 22 5.74 -11.30 -27.49
N PRO A 23 5.85 -9.96 -27.40
CA PRO A 23 7.05 -9.25 -27.87
C PRO A 23 8.33 -9.60 -27.09
N GLU A 24 8.21 -10.19 -25.90
CA GLU A 24 9.33 -10.57 -25.04
C GLU A 24 9.72 -12.06 -25.20
N GLY A 25 8.95 -12.85 -25.96
CA GLY A 25 9.25 -14.26 -26.22
C GLY A 25 9.13 -15.15 -24.98
N SER A 26 8.24 -14.80 -24.06
CA SER A 26 7.97 -15.52 -22.81
C SER A 26 7.23 -16.86 -23.01
N GLY A 27 6.72 -17.12 -24.23
CA GLY A 27 5.91 -18.29 -24.57
C GLY A 27 4.41 -18.09 -24.38
N GLN A 28 3.98 -16.89 -23.96
CA GLN A 28 2.59 -16.52 -23.73
C GLN A 28 2.34 -15.09 -24.19
N ASP A 29 1.18 -14.84 -24.79
CA ASP A 29 0.79 -13.48 -25.17
C ASP A 29 0.73 -12.61 -23.90
N SER A 30 1.49 -11.50 -23.88
CA SER A 30 1.54 -10.56 -22.74
C SER A 30 0.70 -9.31 -22.98
N LEU A 31 0.27 -9.11 -24.22
CA LEU A 31 -0.62 -8.04 -24.64
C LEU A 31 -1.45 -8.49 -25.83
N PHE A 32 -2.52 -7.75 -26.11
CA PHE A 32 -3.32 -7.92 -27.32
C PHE A 32 -3.76 -6.57 -27.88
N VAL A 33 -4.13 -6.56 -29.15
CA VAL A 33 -4.63 -5.40 -29.88
C VAL A 33 -5.97 -5.73 -30.49
N VAL A 34 -6.94 -4.85 -30.31
CA VAL A 34 -8.25 -4.88 -30.96
C VAL A 34 -8.29 -3.79 -32.02
N ARG A 35 -8.83 -4.10 -33.19
CA ARG A 35 -9.13 -3.10 -34.21
C ARG A 35 -10.64 -2.95 -34.36
N GLN A 36 -11.16 -1.75 -34.13
CA GLN A 36 -12.59 -1.49 -34.25
C GLN A 36 -12.84 -0.09 -34.81
N GLY A 37 -13.68 0.00 -35.85
CA GLY A 37 -14.01 1.27 -36.50
C GLY A 37 -12.76 1.95 -37.09
N GLY A 38 -11.79 1.16 -37.57
CA GLY A 38 -10.53 1.65 -38.11
C GLY A 38 -9.51 2.15 -37.08
N ARG A 39 -9.82 2.07 -35.77
CA ARG A 39 -8.93 2.47 -34.67
C ARG A 39 -8.31 1.24 -34.01
N LEU A 40 -7.10 1.38 -33.48
CA LEU A 40 -6.44 0.36 -32.68
C LEU A 40 -6.53 0.65 -31.19
N PHE A 41 -6.80 -0.39 -30.42
CA PHE A 41 -6.84 -0.37 -28.96
C PHE A 41 -5.95 -1.49 -28.43
N GLY A 42 -4.89 -1.14 -27.73
CA GLY A 42 -3.95 -2.11 -27.15
C GLY A 42 -4.17 -2.27 -25.65
N TYR A 43 -4.15 -3.50 -25.15
CA TYR A 43 -4.24 -3.81 -23.72
C TYR A 43 -3.24 -4.90 -23.29
N ARG A 44 -2.85 -4.90 -22.02
CA ARG A 44 -2.16 -6.07 -21.43
C ARG A 44 -3.13 -7.25 -21.37
N ASP A 45 -2.62 -8.46 -21.59
CA ASP A 45 -3.40 -9.69 -21.48
C ASP A 45 -3.55 -10.13 -20.00
N GLN A 46 -4.17 -9.26 -19.19
CA GLN A 46 -4.34 -9.47 -17.74
C GLN A 46 -5.67 -8.88 -17.27
N CYS A 47 -6.50 -9.73 -16.68
CA CYS A 47 -7.76 -9.30 -16.08
C CYS A 47 -7.51 -8.61 -14.72
N PRO A 48 -8.10 -7.44 -14.42
CA PRO A 48 -7.75 -6.65 -13.23
C PRO A 48 -8.05 -7.29 -11.87
N HIS A 49 -8.93 -8.31 -11.78
CA HIS A 49 -9.27 -8.95 -10.51
C HIS A 49 -8.37 -10.13 -10.13
N TYR A 50 -7.76 -10.82 -11.11
CA TYR A 50 -6.90 -11.99 -10.88
C TYR A 50 -5.94 -12.15 -12.06
N GLY A 51 -4.67 -11.78 -11.85
CA GLY A 51 -3.72 -11.43 -12.92
C GLY A 51 -2.91 -12.58 -13.53
N ASP A 52 -3.09 -13.82 -13.07
CA ASP A 52 -2.21 -14.95 -13.43
C ASP A 52 -2.76 -15.84 -14.56
N THR A 53 -3.90 -15.50 -15.16
CA THR A 53 -4.52 -16.30 -16.24
C THR A 53 -4.78 -15.44 -17.48
N PRO A 54 -4.40 -15.91 -18.69
CA PRO A 54 -4.71 -15.21 -19.94
C PRO A 54 -6.19 -14.97 -20.12
N MET A 55 -6.53 -13.85 -20.75
CA MET A 55 -7.92 -13.49 -21.01
C MET A 55 -8.51 -14.28 -22.18
N ALA A 56 -7.72 -14.61 -23.20
CA ALA A 56 -8.22 -15.31 -24.38
C ALA A 56 -8.43 -16.81 -24.14
N TRP A 57 -9.55 -17.36 -24.61
CA TRP A 57 -9.84 -18.80 -24.54
C TRP A 57 -9.11 -19.63 -25.60
N ARG A 58 -8.66 -18.99 -26.67
CA ARG A 58 -7.76 -19.52 -27.70
C ARG A 58 -6.92 -18.36 -28.23
N ARG A 59 -5.79 -18.66 -28.86
CA ARG A 59 -4.91 -17.65 -29.44
C ARG A 59 -5.70 -16.62 -30.26
N HIS A 60 -5.50 -15.34 -29.94
CA HIS A 60 -6.12 -14.18 -30.58
C HIS A 60 -7.62 -13.95 -30.32
N ALA A 61 -8.31 -14.81 -29.56
CA ALA A 61 -9.75 -14.67 -29.33
C ALA A 61 -10.06 -13.87 -28.05
N TYR A 62 -10.01 -12.54 -28.15
CA TYR A 62 -10.28 -11.62 -27.05
C TYR A 62 -11.67 -10.96 -27.13
N LEU A 63 -12.42 -11.14 -28.22
CA LEU A 63 -13.73 -10.52 -28.39
C LEU A 63 -14.87 -11.50 -28.10
N ASN A 64 -16.03 -10.97 -27.74
CA ASN A 64 -17.28 -11.71 -27.68
C ASN A 64 -17.80 -12.04 -29.10
N ALA A 65 -18.85 -12.85 -29.17
CA ALA A 65 -19.34 -13.41 -30.44
C ALA A 65 -19.75 -12.36 -31.48
N ASP A 66 -20.25 -11.19 -31.05
CA ASP A 66 -20.63 -10.08 -31.93
C ASP A 66 -19.54 -9.02 -32.14
N GLY A 67 -18.36 -9.22 -31.54
CA GLY A 67 -17.22 -8.31 -31.64
C GLY A 67 -17.39 -6.97 -30.89
N SER A 68 -18.45 -6.79 -30.11
CA SER A 68 -18.76 -5.52 -29.44
C SER A 68 -18.01 -5.30 -28.12
N ARG A 69 -17.43 -6.34 -27.52
CA ARG A 69 -16.78 -6.29 -26.20
C ARG A 69 -15.55 -7.17 -26.15
N ILE A 70 -14.59 -6.77 -25.32
CA ILE A 70 -13.45 -7.62 -24.91
C ILE A 70 -13.93 -8.58 -23.82
N VAL A 71 -13.50 -9.84 -23.89
CA VAL A 71 -13.88 -10.92 -22.98
C VAL A 71 -12.65 -11.44 -22.24
N CYS A 72 -12.75 -11.55 -20.92
CA CYS A 72 -11.90 -12.44 -20.14
C CYS A 72 -12.59 -13.80 -20.05
N ALA A 73 -12.14 -14.78 -20.83
CA ALA A 73 -12.74 -16.10 -20.88
C ALA A 73 -12.54 -16.91 -19.60
N ALA A 74 -11.51 -16.61 -18.80
CA ALA A 74 -11.26 -17.29 -17.54
C ALA A 74 -12.41 -17.12 -16.54
N HIS A 75 -12.95 -15.90 -16.42
CA HIS A 75 -13.93 -15.55 -15.37
C HIS A 75 -15.16 -14.79 -15.90
N GLY A 76 -15.33 -14.72 -17.23
CA GLY A 76 -16.52 -14.19 -17.88
C GLY A 76 -16.70 -12.67 -17.81
N ALA A 77 -15.64 -11.90 -17.56
CA ALA A 77 -15.72 -10.44 -17.52
C ALA A 77 -15.81 -9.83 -18.93
N LEU A 78 -16.60 -8.76 -19.08
CA LEU A 78 -16.77 -8.01 -20.32
C LEU A 78 -16.27 -6.58 -20.15
N PHE A 79 -15.51 -6.11 -21.14
CA PHE A 79 -14.94 -4.76 -21.16
C PHE A 79 -15.32 -4.01 -22.43
N GLN A 80 -15.49 -2.69 -22.31
CA GLN A 80 -15.58 -1.79 -23.46
C GLN A 80 -14.24 -1.76 -24.21
N VAL A 81 -14.30 -1.69 -25.54
CA VAL A 81 -13.09 -1.74 -26.38
C VAL A 81 -12.34 -0.42 -26.36
N GLU A 82 -13.04 0.70 -26.13
CA GLU A 82 -12.51 2.04 -26.29
C GLU A 82 -11.60 2.47 -25.13
N ASP A 83 -11.98 2.11 -23.91
CA ASP A 83 -11.31 2.52 -22.67
C ASP A 83 -10.92 1.34 -21.77
N GLY A 84 -11.33 0.11 -22.13
CA GLY A 84 -11.07 -1.09 -21.35
C GLY A 84 -11.89 -1.18 -20.06
N ALA A 85 -12.94 -0.37 -19.87
CA ALA A 85 -13.76 -0.38 -18.66
C ALA A 85 -14.60 -1.66 -18.55
N CYS A 86 -14.51 -2.32 -17.40
CA CYS A 86 -15.30 -3.50 -17.10
C CYS A 86 -16.75 -3.12 -16.84
N VAL A 87 -17.65 -3.66 -17.66
CA VAL A 87 -19.09 -3.43 -17.58
C VAL A 87 -19.86 -4.62 -17.02
N GLN A 88 -19.21 -5.78 -16.91
CA GLN A 88 -19.80 -7.00 -16.38
C GLN A 88 -18.71 -7.94 -15.86
N GLY A 89 -18.95 -8.63 -14.75
CA GLY A 89 -18.07 -9.67 -14.20
C GLY A 89 -17.37 -9.27 -12.89
N PRO A 90 -16.43 -10.10 -12.41
CA PRO A 90 -15.83 -9.94 -11.07
C PRO A 90 -15.03 -8.64 -10.86
N CYS A 91 -14.55 -8.03 -11.93
CA CYS A 91 -13.79 -6.76 -11.92
C CYS A 91 -14.68 -5.53 -12.24
N LEU A 92 -15.98 -5.58 -12.00
CA LEU A 92 -16.91 -4.48 -12.34
C LEU A 92 -16.41 -3.13 -11.80
N GLY A 93 -16.32 -2.12 -12.68
CA GLY A 93 -15.82 -0.79 -12.34
C GLY A 93 -14.30 -0.62 -12.41
N GLN A 94 -13.53 -1.69 -12.63
CA GLN A 94 -12.09 -1.62 -12.95
C GLN A 94 -11.88 -1.54 -14.47
N SER A 95 -10.63 -1.31 -14.92
CA SER A 95 -10.31 -1.22 -16.35
C SER A 95 -9.06 -2.01 -16.71
N LEU A 96 -9.00 -2.50 -17.95
CA LEU A 96 -7.78 -3.09 -18.52
C LEU A 96 -6.65 -2.07 -18.59
N THR A 97 -5.42 -2.55 -18.45
CA THR A 97 -4.22 -1.70 -18.57
C THR A 97 -3.91 -1.43 -20.04
N PRO A 98 -4.04 -0.19 -20.55
CA PRO A 98 -3.81 0.12 -21.95
C PRO A 98 -2.32 0.02 -22.29
N VAL A 99 -2.01 -0.45 -23.50
CA VAL A 99 -0.66 -0.39 -24.08
C VAL A 99 -0.68 0.47 -25.36
N PRO A 100 0.27 1.43 -25.50
CA PRO A 100 0.25 2.34 -26.64
C PRO A 100 0.70 1.61 -27.91
N VAL A 101 -0.15 1.67 -28.93
CA VAL A 101 0.11 1.11 -30.26
C VAL A 101 -0.01 2.20 -31.31
N THR A 102 0.78 2.09 -32.37
CA THR A 102 0.74 3.01 -33.50
C THR A 102 0.75 2.25 -34.81
N ILE A 103 0.27 2.91 -35.87
CA ILE A 103 0.39 2.44 -37.25
C ILE A 103 1.37 3.37 -37.97
N ASN A 104 2.37 2.81 -38.64
CA ASN A 104 3.27 3.60 -39.49
C ASN A 104 2.72 3.77 -40.91
N GLY A 105 3.39 4.58 -41.74
CA GLY A 105 2.98 4.85 -43.13
C GLY A 105 2.92 3.61 -44.03
N ASP A 106 3.61 2.54 -43.65
CA ASP A 106 3.67 1.27 -44.39
C ASP A 106 2.56 0.28 -43.95
N GLY A 107 1.67 0.71 -43.04
CA GLY A 107 0.57 -0.12 -42.55
C GLY A 107 1.01 -1.20 -41.56
N GLU A 108 2.13 -1.00 -40.87
CA GLU A 108 2.58 -1.89 -39.80
C GLU A 108 2.12 -1.40 -38.44
N VAL A 109 1.70 -2.33 -37.59
CA VAL A 109 1.32 -2.09 -36.21
C VAL A 109 2.55 -2.25 -35.32
N HIS A 110 2.85 -1.22 -34.56
CA HIS A 110 4.00 -1.17 -33.67
C HIS A 110 3.55 -0.92 -32.23
N LEU A 111 4.11 -1.68 -31.29
CA LEU A 111 4.07 -1.37 -29.88
C LEU A 111 5.02 -0.21 -29.62
N MET A 112 4.45 0.88 -29.12
CA MET A 112 5.26 1.97 -28.60
C MET A 112 5.76 1.51 -27.23
N ARG A 113 7.09 1.49 -27.02
CA ARG A 113 7.59 1.39 -25.65
C ARG A 113 7.04 2.60 -24.92
N ALA A 114 6.26 2.36 -23.87
CA ALA A 114 5.83 3.41 -22.97
C ALA A 114 7.09 4.04 -22.37
N SER A 115 7.56 5.15 -22.95
CA SER A 115 8.22 6.22 -22.22
C SER A 115 7.18 7.05 -21.45
N GLY A 116 6.08 6.40 -21.01
CA GLY A 116 5.14 6.97 -20.07
C GLY A 116 5.66 6.69 -18.67
N ARG A 117 5.95 7.76 -17.92
CA ARG A 117 6.02 7.71 -16.46
C ARG A 117 4.91 6.77 -15.97
N PRO A 118 5.21 5.71 -15.19
CA PRO A 118 4.17 4.85 -14.66
C PRO A 118 3.11 5.72 -13.97
N ARG A 119 1.83 5.34 -14.09
CA ARG A 119 0.74 6.08 -13.43
C ARG A 119 1.12 6.24 -11.97
N ALA A 120 0.83 7.40 -11.38
CA ALA A 120 1.25 7.71 -10.01
C ALA A 120 0.88 6.58 -9.04
N ASP A 121 -0.32 6.03 -9.22
CA ASP A 121 -0.87 4.92 -8.42
C ASP A 121 -0.07 3.61 -8.58
N GLU A 122 0.45 3.30 -9.77
CA GLU A 122 1.30 2.11 -10.00
C GLU A 122 2.67 2.28 -9.34
N VAL A 123 3.23 3.50 -9.37
CA VAL A 123 4.49 3.83 -8.68
C VAL A 123 4.30 3.73 -7.17
N GLU A 124 3.17 4.19 -6.68
CA GLU A 124 2.81 4.13 -5.27
C GLU A 124 2.58 2.68 -4.83
N GLN A 125 1.88 1.87 -5.61
CA GLN A 125 1.68 0.46 -5.28
C GLN A 125 3.00 -0.30 -5.25
N ARG A 126 3.84 -0.16 -6.28
CA ARG A 126 5.19 -0.78 -6.28
C ARG A 126 6.06 -0.32 -5.12
N THR A 127 5.90 0.93 -4.71
CA THR A 127 6.56 1.44 -3.50
C THR A 127 6.08 0.71 -2.26
N ARG A 128 4.76 0.54 -2.10
CA ARG A 128 4.18 -0.17 -0.96
C ARG A 128 4.63 -1.62 -0.91
N ASP A 129 4.69 -2.29 -2.05
CA ASP A 129 5.15 -3.68 -2.17
C ASP A 129 6.63 -3.81 -1.75
N LEU A 130 7.50 -2.90 -2.20
CA LEU A 130 8.90 -2.85 -1.78
C LEU A 130 9.05 -2.62 -0.26
N ILE A 131 8.26 -1.72 0.31
CA ILE A 131 8.26 -1.47 1.76
C ILE A 131 7.83 -2.73 2.53
N GLN A 132 6.80 -3.44 2.05
CA GLN A 132 6.32 -4.67 2.67
C GLN A 132 7.39 -5.77 2.64
N VAL A 133 8.01 -6.03 1.48
CA VAL A 133 9.10 -7.01 1.33
C VAL A 133 10.29 -6.65 2.23
N ALA A 134 10.64 -5.37 2.31
CA ALA A 134 11.71 -4.90 3.19
C ALA A 134 11.38 -5.20 4.66
N ALA A 135 10.15 -4.93 5.12
CA ALA A 135 9.72 -5.20 6.47
C ALA A 135 9.85 -6.69 6.85
N GLU A 136 9.41 -7.58 5.96
CA GLU A 136 9.47 -9.03 6.16
C GLU A 136 10.91 -9.52 6.24
N LEU A 137 11.79 -9.05 5.35
CA LEU A 137 13.20 -9.43 5.35
C LEU A 137 13.96 -8.87 6.56
N PHE A 138 13.67 -7.64 7.01
CA PHE A 138 14.26 -7.08 8.23
C PHE A 138 13.92 -7.91 9.47
N ILE A 139 12.68 -8.43 9.55
CA ILE A 139 12.24 -9.27 10.66
C ILE A 139 12.86 -10.67 10.56
N ALA A 140 12.82 -11.29 9.38
CA ALA A 140 13.25 -12.66 9.18
C ALA A 140 14.77 -12.84 9.35
N GLN A 141 15.55 -11.86 8.88
CA GLN A 141 17.02 -11.96 8.85
C GLN A 141 17.72 -11.04 9.85
N GLY A 142 16.99 -10.13 10.49
CA GLY A 142 17.56 -9.07 11.33
C GLY A 142 18.05 -7.88 10.50
N TYR A 143 18.13 -6.71 11.12
CA TYR A 143 18.55 -5.50 10.42
C TYR A 143 19.99 -5.62 9.95
N ALA A 144 20.95 -6.09 10.75
CA ALA A 144 22.35 -6.14 10.32
C ALA A 144 22.59 -7.01 9.07
N HIS A 145 21.95 -8.17 8.98
CA HIS A 145 22.31 -9.22 8.00
C HIS A 145 21.65 -9.09 6.62
N VAL A 146 20.50 -8.42 6.51
CA VAL A 146 19.83 -8.27 5.21
C VAL A 146 20.52 -7.20 4.35
N SER A 147 20.84 -7.49 3.08
CA SER A 147 21.43 -6.50 2.17
C SER A 147 20.37 -5.79 1.32
N LEU A 148 20.63 -4.54 0.92
CA LEU A 148 19.76 -3.83 -0.03
C LEU A 148 19.64 -4.55 -1.38
N ARG A 149 20.68 -5.30 -1.77
CA ARG A 149 20.65 -6.09 -3.01
C ARG A 149 19.68 -7.26 -2.89
N THR A 150 19.64 -7.92 -1.72
CA THR A 150 18.68 -8.97 -1.40
C THR A 150 17.25 -8.43 -1.43
N ILE A 151 17.00 -7.31 -0.76
CA ILE A 151 15.67 -6.68 -0.74
C ILE A 151 15.24 -6.27 -2.16
N ALA A 152 16.17 -5.68 -2.94
CA ALA A 152 15.88 -5.28 -4.31
C ALA A 152 15.53 -6.48 -5.20
N ALA A 153 16.26 -7.59 -5.08
CA ALA A 153 15.99 -8.81 -5.83
C ALA A 153 14.61 -9.40 -5.47
N GLU A 154 14.30 -9.51 -4.18
CA GLU A 154 13.03 -10.06 -3.70
C GLU A 154 11.84 -9.19 -4.12
N ALA A 155 11.97 -7.87 -3.99
CA ALA A 155 10.94 -6.91 -4.40
C ALA A 155 10.89 -6.68 -5.93
N ARG A 156 11.73 -7.38 -6.71
CA ARG A 156 11.83 -7.25 -8.18
C ARG A 156 12.07 -5.80 -8.64
N VAL A 157 12.89 -5.04 -7.91
CA VAL A 157 13.30 -3.67 -8.24
C VAL A 157 14.81 -3.56 -8.42
N ALA A 158 15.28 -2.55 -9.14
CA ALA A 158 16.71 -2.28 -9.20
C ALA A 158 17.20 -1.67 -7.88
N ALA A 159 18.37 -2.08 -7.38
CA ALA A 159 18.94 -1.55 -6.13
C ALA A 159 19.10 -0.01 -6.16
N ARG A 160 19.44 0.56 -7.33
CA ARG A 160 19.51 2.02 -7.53
C ARG A 160 18.20 2.74 -7.19
N THR A 161 17.05 2.08 -7.36
CA THR A 161 15.73 2.64 -7.02
C THR A 161 15.60 2.84 -5.52
N ILE A 162 16.11 1.91 -4.71
CA ILE A 162 16.09 2.03 -3.25
C ILE A 162 16.96 3.21 -2.81
N TYR A 163 18.18 3.32 -3.34
CA TYR A 163 19.06 4.45 -3.03
C TYR A 163 18.47 5.80 -3.45
N ALA A 164 17.91 5.87 -4.67
CA ALA A 164 17.32 7.11 -5.19
C ALA A 164 16.08 7.54 -4.39
N LYS A 165 15.28 6.58 -3.91
CA LYS A 165 13.99 6.87 -3.27
C LYS A 165 14.06 6.98 -1.75
N PHE A 166 14.94 6.22 -1.11
CA PHE A 166 15.02 6.10 0.34
C PHE A 166 16.40 6.41 0.91
N GLY A 167 17.38 6.80 0.08
CA GLY A 167 18.72 7.12 0.57
C GLY A 167 19.50 5.94 1.15
N GLY A 168 19.01 4.71 0.97
CA GLY A 168 19.66 3.48 1.44
C GLY A 168 18.82 2.72 2.48
N LYS A 169 19.51 1.92 3.31
CA LYS A 169 18.87 0.92 4.19
C LYS A 169 18.14 1.54 5.38
N LEU A 170 18.75 2.56 6.01
CA LEU A 170 18.12 3.28 7.11
C LEU A 170 16.86 4.01 6.67
N GLY A 171 16.89 4.74 5.55
CA GLY A 171 15.69 5.43 5.06
C GLY A 171 14.64 4.46 4.49
N LEU A 172 15.03 3.28 4.00
CA LEU A 172 14.06 2.23 3.67
C LEU A 172 13.38 1.70 4.93
N PHE A 173 14.15 1.49 6.01
CA PHE A 173 13.58 1.12 7.30
C PHE A 173 12.69 2.22 7.89
N GLU A 174 13.09 3.49 7.77
CA GLU A 174 12.24 4.64 8.12
C GLU A 174 10.89 4.59 7.40
N ALA A 175 10.90 4.31 6.09
CA ALA A 175 9.69 4.18 5.29
C ALA A 175 8.79 3.01 5.74
N VAL A 176 9.37 1.90 6.20
CA VAL A 176 8.63 0.79 6.81
C VAL A 176 7.86 1.26 8.05
N ILE A 177 8.53 2.00 8.94
CA ILE A 177 7.89 2.51 10.17
C ILE A 177 6.85 3.59 9.85
N ALA A 178 7.17 4.50 8.93
CA ALA A 178 6.28 5.58 8.52
C ALA A 178 4.98 5.05 7.88
N CYS A 179 5.06 4.00 7.04
CA CYS A 179 3.88 3.40 6.40
C CYS A 179 2.83 2.93 7.42
N GLU A 180 3.27 2.26 8.49
CA GLU A 180 2.36 1.78 9.54
C GLU A 180 1.81 2.91 10.41
N ARG A 181 2.65 3.90 10.74
CA ARG A 181 2.21 5.12 11.43
C ARG A 181 1.17 5.88 10.61
N ASP A 182 1.40 6.07 9.32
CA ASP A 182 0.52 6.88 8.48
C ASP A 182 -0.85 6.23 8.36
N ARG A 183 -0.93 4.91 8.18
CA ARG A 183 -2.19 4.15 8.23
C ARG A 183 -2.96 4.35 9.53
N LEU A 184 -2.25 4.48 10.66
CA LEU A 184 -2.88 4.78 11.94
C LEU A 184 -3.36 6.25 12.03
N LEU A 185 -2.57 7.19 11.54
CA LEU A 185 -2.83 8.63 11.69
C LEU A 185 -3.84 9.20 10.69
N THR A 186 -3.99 8.62 9.48
CA THR A 186 -4.90 9.14 8.44
C THR A 186 -6.28 9.52 8.98
N ASN A 187 -6.94 8.63 9.72
CA ASN A 187 -8.28 8.89 10.24
C ASN A 187 -8.28 9.89 11.41
N LEU A 188 -7.19 10.01 12.18
CA LEU A 188 -7.11 10.98 13.28
C LEU A 188 -7.07 12.42 12.72
N ASP A 189 -6.39 12.59 11.59
CA ASP A 189 -6.31 13.88 10.88
C ASP A 189 -7.66 14.29 10.28
N GLU A 190 -8.34 13.34 9.64
CA GLU A 190 -9.65 13.58 9.03
C GLU A 190 -10.76 13.90 10.06
N GLN A 191 -10.64 13.35 11.27
CA GLN A 191 -11.63 13.41 12.35
C GLN A 191 -11.25 14.40 13.48
N THR A 192 -10.44 15.41 13.17
CA THR A 192 -10.03 16.48 14.09
C THR A 192 -11.23 17.04 14.91
N PRO A 193 -11.02 17.44 16.19
CA PRO A 193 -12.05 18.03 17.03
C PRO A 193 -12.87 19.09 16.28
N GLY A 194 -14.19 19.04 16.46
CA GLY A 194 -15.16 19.89 15.76
C GLY A 194 -16.07 19.11 14.79
N LYS A 195 -15.61 17.97 14.28
CA LYS A 195 -16.45 17.02 13.50
C LYS A 195 -17.00 15.87 14.34
N ARG A 196 -16.32 15.51 15.43
CA ARG A 196 -16.66 14.40 16.33
C ARG A 196 -16.33 14.76 17.77
N ALA A 197 -17.02 14.13 18.73
CA ALA A 197 -16.72 14.29 20.14
C ALA A 197 -15.34 13.69 20.46
N LEU A 198 -14.58 14.37 21.34
CA LEU A 198 -13.23 13.94 21.71
C LEU A 198 -13.16 12.51 22.29
N PRO A 199 -14.09 12.06 23.17
CA PRO A 199 -14.06 10.68 23.65
C PRO A 199 -14.15 9.64 22.53
N ASP A 200 -15.06 9.80 21.58
CA ASP A 200 -15.22 8.87 20.45
C ASP A 200 -13.99 8.85 19.54
N LEU A 201 -13.37 10.01 19.33
CA LEU A 201 -12.13 10.14 18.56
C LEU A 201 -11.00 9.37 19.24
N LEU A 202 -10.87 9.52 20.56
CA LEU A 202 -9.87 8.82 21.35
C LEU A 202 -10.13 7.31 21.40
N GLU A 203 -11.38 6.87 21.49
CA GLU A 203 -11.75 5.44 21.47
C GLU A 203 -11.34 4.77 20.16
N ASP A 204 -11.71 5.36 19.02
CA ASP A 204 -11.31 4.85 17.71
C ASP A 204 -9.78 4.81 17.53
N PHE A 205 -9.10 5.90 17.90
CA PHE A 205 -7.65 5.97 17.84
C PHE A 205 -6.98 4.92 18.73
N CYS A 206 -7.40 4.81 20.00
CA CYS A 206 -6.82 3.87 20.96
C CYS A 206 -7.04 2.42 20.54
N GLY A 207 -8.22 2.10 19.98
CA GLY A 207 -8.50 0.79 19.38
C GLY A 207 -7.52 0.46 18.26
N ARG A 208 -7.36 1.35 17.28
CA ARG A 208 -6.46 1.12 16.15
C ARG A 208 -4.99 1.06 16.56
N TYR A 209 -4.57 1.92 17.48
CA TYR A 209 -3.19 1.93 17.98
C TYR A 209 -2.86 0.64 18.75
N LEU A 210 -3.75 0.21 19.65
CA LEU A 210 -3.57 -1.03 20.41
C LEU A 210 -3.56 -2.27 19.48
N ALA A 211 -4.37 -2.26 18.41
CA ALA A 211 -4.36 -3.34 17.42
C ALA A 211 -3.00 -3.41 16.71
N LEU A 212 -2.48 -2.26 16.28
CA LEU A 212 -1.22 -2.15 15.56
C LEU A 212 -0.03 -2.65 16.41
N VAL A 213 0.13 -2.12 17.62
CA VAL A 213 1.32 -2.42 18.46
C VAL A 213 1.34 -3.85 19.00
N ASN A 214 0.18 -4.51 19.04
CA ASN A 214 0.06 -5.91 19.46
C ASN A 214 0.19 -6.89 18.29
N THR A 215 0.34 -6.41 17.04
CA THR A 215 0.58 -7.33 15.92
C THR A 215 1.92 -8.05 16.09
N PRO A 216 2.02 -9.35 15.69
CA PRO A 216 3.28 -10.08 15.72
C PRO A 216 4.41 -9.34 14.98
N ARG A 217 4.06 -8.65 13.90
CA ARG A 217 4.98 -7.85 13.09
C ARG A 217 5.55 -6.66 13.86
N ALA A 218 4.71 -5.87 14.52
CA ALA A 218 5.17 -4.72 15.31
C ALA A 218 6.07 -5.15 16.47
N ILE A 219 5.69 -6.23 17.18
CA ILE A 219 6.49 -6.82 18.25
C ILE A 219 7.85 -7.29 17.73
N ALA A 220 7.88 -7.97 16.58
CA ALA A 220 9.12 -8.46 15.99
C ALA A 220 10.06 -7.32 15.57
N ILE A 221 9.52 -6.26 14.95
CA ILE A 221 10.29 -5.05 14.61
C ILE A 221 10.86 -4.43 15.87
N GLN A 222 10.04 -4.24 16.91
CA GLN A 222 10.50 -3.60 18.14
C GLN A 222 11.58 -4.41 18.85
N ARG A 223 11.44 -5.75 18.90
CA ARG A 223 12.48 -6.64 19.44
C ARG A 223 13.77 -6.55 18.63
N MET A 224 13.68 -6.56 17.30
CA MET A 224 14.81 -6.41 16.41
C MET A 224 15.54 -5.07 16.65
N VAL A 225 14.81 -3.95 16.74
CA VAL A 225 15.40 -2.64 17.01
C VAL A 225 16.07 -2.61 18.38
N ILE A 226 15.43 -3.15 19.42
CA ILE A 226 16.01 -3.21 20.77
C ILE A 226 17.33 -4.00 20.77
N ALA A 227 17.36 -5.13 20.07
CA ALA A 227 18.56 -5.97 19.98
C ALA A 227 19.70 -5.27 19.22
N GLU A 228 19.38 -4.52 18.17
CA GLU A 228 20.35 -3.88 17.27
C GLU A 228 20.81 -2.49 17.77
N ALA A 229 19.97 -1.78 18.53
CA ALA A 229 20.22 -0.39 18.93
C ALA A 229 21.47 -0.20 19.78
N ALA A 230 21.93 -1.24 20.49
CA ALA A 230 23.16 -1.18 21.26
C ALA A 230 24.41 -1.01 20.37
N GLN A 231 24.41 -1.64 19.18
CA GLN A 231 25.51 -1.59 18.22
C GLN A 231 25.25 -0.56 17.10
N ASN A 232 23.97 -0.25 16.85
CA ASN A 232 23.53 0.73 15.87
C ASN A 232 22.50 1.71 16.48
N PRO A 233 22.96 2.70 17.27
CA PRO A 233 22.06 3.66 17.93
C PRO A 233 21.21 4.49 16.95
N GLN A 234 21.67 4.66 15.72
CA GLN A 234 20.94 5.38 14.68
C GLN A 234 19.64 4.65 14.29
N LEU A 235 19.65 3.31 14.28
CA LEU A 235 18.43 2.53 14.02
C LEU A 235 17.35 2.80 15.07
N GLY A 236 17.74 2.84 16.36
CA GLY A 236 16.82 3.15 17.46
C GLY A 236 16.24 4.56 17.35
N ARG A 237 17.05 5.54 16.97
CA ARG A 237 16.59 6.93 16.72
C ARG A 237 15.59 6.99 15.56
N VAL A 238 15.93 6.40 14.41
CA VAL A 238 15.05 6.36 13.24
C VAL A 238 13.71 5.68 13.57
N PHE A 239 13.74 4.56 14.31
CA PHE A 239 12.51 3.92 14.79
C PHE A 239 11.66 4.85 15.65
N TYR A 240 12.28 5.53 16.63
CA TYR A 240 11.56 6.43 17.52
C TYR A 240 10.98 7.64 16.76
N ASP A 241 11.81 8.32 15.98
CA ASP A 241 11.43 9.55 15.28
C ASP A 241 10.35 9.28 14.23
N ALA A 242 10.48 8.21 13.45
CA ALA A 242 9.52 7.87 12.40
C ALA A 242 8.23 7.24 12.93
N GLY A 243 8.24 6.62 14.11
CA GLY A 243 7.09 5.91 14.68
C GLY A 243 6.56 6.54 15.97
N PRO A 244 6.94 6.03 17.16
CA PRO A 244 6.39 6.47 18.44
C PRO A 244 6.48 7.98 18.71
N GLY A 245 7.59 8.62 18.34
CA GLY A 245 7.84 10.04 18.53
C GLY A 245 6.90 10.91 17.69
N ALA A 246 6.77 10.62 16.40
CA ALA A 246 5.83 11.29 15.50
C ALA A 246 4.36 11.11 15.95
N LEU A 247 3.98 9.91 16.36
CA LEU A 247 2.64 9.63 16.92
C LEU A 247 2.36 10.46 18.17
N ARG A 248 3.32 10.52 19.10
CA ARG A 248 3.24 11.33 20.32
C ARG A 248 3.09 12.81 19.99
N ALA A 249 3.90 13.34 19.07
CA ALA A 249 3.79 14.73 18.65
C ALA A 249 2.39 15.06 18.10
N ARG A 250 1.80 14.14 17.33
CA ARG A 250 0.45 14.33 16.78
C ARG A 250 -0.64 14.36 17.85
N LEU A 251 -0.59 13.45 18.83
CA LEU A 251 -1.50 13.44 19.99
C LEU A 251 -1.34 14.69 20.86
N THR A 252 -0.10 15.14 21.08
CA THR A 252 0.16 16.39 21.80
C THR A 252 -0.49 17.57 21.08
N GLY A 253 -0.39 17.63 19.74
CA GLY A 253 -1.09 18.62 18.93
C GLY A 253 -2.63 18.53 19.04
N LEU A 254 -3.18 17.32 19.09
CA LEU A 254 -4.62 17.09 19.32
C LEU A 254 -5.05 17.66 20.68
N PHE A 255 -4.29 17.41 21.74
CA PHE A 255 -4.61 17.93 23.07
C PHE A 255 -4.40 19.42 23.19
N ALA A 256 -3.40 19.99 22.52
CA ALA A 256 -3.17 21.44 22.48
C ALA A 256 -4.26 22.22 21.75
N HIS A 257 -5.08 21.54 20.93
CA HIS A 257 -6.14 22.18 20.16
C HIS A 257 -7.20 22.83 21.08
N PRO A 258 -7.63 24.09 20.83
CA PRO A 258 -8.56 24.82 21.72
C PRO A 258 -9.86 24.09 22.03
N GLN A 259 -10.38 23.33 21.05
CA GLN A 259 -11.62 22.56 21.22
C GLN A 259 -11.45 21.32 22.12
N SER A 260 -10.22 20.81 22.27
CA SER A 260 -9.91 19.70 23.16
C SER A 260 -9.69 20.16 24.60
N GLN A 261 -9.14 21.37 24.79
CA GLN A 261 -8.81 21.94 26.10
C GLN A 261 -10.03 22.02 27.04
N GLY A 262 -11.22 22.21 26.47
CA GLY A 262 -12.48 22.23 27.21
C GLY A 262 -12.78 20.94 27.99
N ALA A 263 -12.18 19.79 27.63
CA ALA A 263 -12.44 18.50 28.24
C ALA A 263 -11.53 18.18 29.45
N PHE A 264 -10.44 18.93 29.64
CA PHE A 264 -9.38 18.57 30.60
C PHE A 264 -9.25 19.54 31.78
N ARG A 265 -8.71 19.04 32.90
CA ARG A 265 -8.39 19.84 34.09
C ARG A 265 -7.31 20.88 33.77
N THR A 266 -7.37 22.01 34.47
CA THR A 266 -6.34 23.05 34.40
C THR A 266 -5.03 22.56 35.02
N GLY A 267 -3.89 22.97 34.46
CA GLY A 267 -2.55 22.65 34.99
C GLY A 267 -1.89 21.40 34.40
N LEU A 268 -2.56 20.70 33.49
CA LEU A 268 -1.96 19.61 32.72
C LEU A 268 -1.49 20.12 31.35
N SER A 269 -0.22 19.88 31.03
CA SER A 269 0.30 20.19 29.69
C SER A 269 -0.20 19.16 28.67
N PRO A 270 -0.30 19.53 27.38
CA PRO A 270 -0.64 18.58 26.31
C PRO A 270 0.28 17.35 26.26
N GLU A 271 1.56 17.53 26.58
CA GLU A 271 2.54 16.42 26.67
C GLU A 271 2.22 15.46 27.82
N GLN A 272 1.80 16.00 28.98
CA GLN A 272 1.37 15.18 30.11
C GLN A 272 0.10 14.39 29.76
N LEU A 273 -0.85 15.02 29.06
CA LEU A 273 -2.06 14.35 28.57
C LEU A 273 -1.71 13.19 27.61
N THR A 274 -0.81 13.42 26.65
CA THR A 274 -0.28 12.37 25.76
C THR A 274 0.36 11.23 26.55
N ASN A 275 1.20 11.56 27.54
CA ASN A 275 1.87 10.56 28.36
C ASN A 275 0.88 9.72 29.19
N PHE A 276 -0.13 10.34 29.77
CA PHE A 276 -1.14 9.64 30.56
C PHE A 276 -1.99 8.73 29.70
N LEU A 277 -2.49 9.22 28.55
CA LEU A 277 -3.28 8.40 27.64
C LEU A 277 -2.51 7.14 27.21
N LEU A 278 -1.29 7.31 26.72
CA LEU A 278 -0.48 6.19 26.24
C LEU A 278 -0.09 5.22 27.38
N SER A 279 0.20 5.74 28.57
CA SER A 279 0.51 4.90 29.75
C SER A 279 -0.71 4.07 30.19
N CYS A 280 -1.89 4.67 30.23
CA CYS A 280 -3.13 3.97 30.55
C CYS A 280 -3.49 2.91 29.50
N LEU A 281 -3.24 3.21 28.22
CA LEU A 281 -3.58 2.32 27.11
C LEU A 281 -2.64 1.12 26.98
N LEU A 282 -1.32 1.37 27.03
CA LEU A 282 -0.33 0.32 26.79
C LEU A 282 -0.01 -0.48 28.06
N GLY A 283 -0.14 0.15 29.23
CA GLY A 283 0.13 -0.46 30.54
C GLY A 283 1.36 -1.37 30.53
N ASP A 284 1.17 -2.58 31.06
CA ASP A 284 2.19 -3.64 31.07
C ASP A 284 2.08 -4.60 29.86
N SER A 285 1.03 -4.50 29.04
CA SER A 285 0.77 -5.51 27.99
C SER A 285 1.84 -5.53 26.92
N THR A 286 2.28 -4.37 26.45
CA THR A 286 3.36 -4.29 25.44
C THR A 286 4.69 -4.80 26.03
N GLN A 287 4.97 -4.50 27.30
CA GLN A 287 6.17 -4.97 28.00
C GLN A 287 6.19 -6.50 28.14
N ARG A 288 5.04 -7.13 28.40
CA ARG A 288 4.92 -8.60 28.39
C ARG A 288 5.15 -9.17 27.00
N LEU A 289 4.49 -8.64 25.99
CA LEU A 289 4.56 -9.13 24.61
C LEU A 289 5.98 -9.11 24.02
N LEU A 290 6.79 -8.13 24.42
CA LEU A 290 8.20 -8.07 24.01
C LEU A 290 9.05 -9.22 24.58
N ARG A 291 8.65 -9.82 25.71
CA ARG A 291 9.37 -10.89 26.41
C ARG A 291 8.72 -12.27 26.20
N HIS A 292 7.39 -12.32 26.20
CA HIS A 292 6.56 -13.50 26.08
C HIS A 292 5.50 -13.26 24.99
N PRO A 293 5.65 -13.86 23.79
CA PRO A 293 4.77 -13.63 22.65
C PRO A 293 3.45 -14.40 22.77
N GLU A 294 2.85 -14.47 23.96
CA GLU A 294 1.50 -14.98 24.11
C GLU A 294 0.51 -13.85 23.78
N PRO A 295 -0.42 -14.08 22.83
CA PRO A 295 -1.40 -13.07 22.50
C PRO A 295 -2.20 -12.69 23.75
N ALA A 296 -2.43 -11.39 23.95
CA ALA A 296 -3.26 -10.91 25.03
C ALA A 296 -4.64 -11.57 24.94
N GLN A 297 -4.93 -12.50 25.84
CA GLN A 297 -6.24 -13.12 25.97
C GLN A 297 -7.17 -12.10 26.64
N GLY A 298 -7.82 -11.25 25.84
CA GLY A 298 -8.71 -10.22 26.37
C GLY A 298 -9.47 -9.48 25.28
N ASN A 299 -10.66 -9.01 25.62
CA ASN A 299 -11.45 -8.17 24.72
C ASN A 299 -10.76 -6.79 24.57
N GLN A 300 -10.21 -6.53 23.38
CA GLN A 300 -9.51 -5.30 23.08
C GLN A 300 -10.37 -4.05 23.33
N SER A 301 -11.66 -4.08 22.99
CA SER A 301 -12.58 -2.98 23.23
C SER A 301 -12.72 -2.69 24.72
N HIS A 302 -12.81 -3.72 25.55
CA HIS A 302 -12.88 -3.56 27.00
C HIS A 302 -11.59 -2.94 27.56
N THR A 303 -10.42 -3.34 27.06
CA THR A 303 -9.13 -2.73 27.43
C THR A 303 -9.08 -1.24 27.10
N VAL A 304 -9.52 -0.86 25.89
CA VAL A 304 -9.57 0.54 25.46
C VAL A 304 -10.51 1.35 26.35
N GLN A 305 -11.71 0.84 26.62
CA GLN A 305 -12.69 1.51 27.47
C GLN A 305 -12.18 1.71 28.90
N ALA A 306 -11.56 0.69 29.49
CA ALA A 306 -10.96 0.79 30.81
C ALA A 306 -9.80 1.80 30.84
N ALA A 307 -8.95 1.82 29.81
CA ALA A 307 -7.85 2.78 29.69
C ALA A 307 -8.35 4.22 29.56
N LEU A 308 -9.40 4.45 28.77
CA LEU A 308 -10.00 5.78 28.61
C LEU A 308 -10.70 6.24 29.89
N ALA A 309 -11.42 5.35 30.58
CA ALA A 309 -12.04 5.66 31.86
C ALA A 309 -10.97 6.09 32.89
N ALA A 310 -9.85 5.35 32.97
CA ALA A 310 -8.72 5.71 33.84
C ALA A 310 -8.10 7.06 33.44
N PHE A 311 -7.89 7.29 32.14
CA PHE A 311 -7.36 8.55 31.63
C PHE A 311 -8.26 9.74 31.99
N PHE A 312 -9.56 9.67 31.73
CA PHE A 312 -10.50 10.75 32.06
C PHE A 312 -10.71 10.93 33.56
N ALA A 313 -10.59 9.87 34.37
CA ALA A 313 -10.61 10.01 35.83
C ALA A 313 -9.45 10.87 36.36
N VAL A 314 -8.28 10.80 35.71
CA VAL A 314 -7.09 11.61 36.06
C VAL A 314 -7.12 12.99 35.40
N ALA A 315 -7.42 13.04 34.11
CA ALA A 315 -7.23 14.22 33.27
C ALA A 315 -8.50 15.02 32.98
N GLY A 316 -9.67 14.38 33.05
CA GLY A 316 -10.96 14.99 32.70
C GLY A 316 -11.41 16.03 33.74
N LYS A 317 -12.07 17.10 33.30
CA LYS A 317 -12.64 18.09 34.22
C LYS A 317 -13.51 17.42 35.26
N THR A 318 -13.26 17.73 36.53
CA THR A 318 -14.22 17.44 37.60
C THR A 318 -15.45 18.32 37.39
N ALA A 319 -16.63 17.69 37.41
CA ALA A 319 -17.91 18.40 37.46
C ALA A 319 -18.02 19.26 38.73
#